data_AF-A0A0G3BQF3-F1
#
_entry.id   AF-A0A0G3BQF3-F1
#
_cell.length_a   1.000
_cell.length_b   1.000
_cell.length_c   1.000
_cell.angle_alpha   90.00
_cell.angle_beta   90.00
_cell.angle_gamma   90.00
#
_symmetry.space_group_name_H-M   'P 1'
#
loop_
_entity.id
_entity.type
_entity.pdbx_description
1 polymer ?
#
loop_
_entity_poly.entity_id
_entity_poly.type
_entity_poly.pdbx_seq_one_letter_code
_entity_poly.pdbx_strand_id
1 'polypeptide(L)'
;MRFSSIAVVVCLAAAAALSAGCASSRIAQNKTVQVAGQKLEFGGVYDPRGNELSLSVNGDPVMRGSFPPYTPTLNLNAQYRGLDVRAECYFGSVLGSKGGVVGIVAGAVQSAHSKAGDKCDLHVGGKVVESLYF
;
A
#
# COMPACT_ATOMS: atom_id res chain seq x y z
N MET A 1 42.81 38.33 -30.68
CA MET A 1 42.19 38.71 -29.38
C MET A 1 42.12 37.45 -28.52
N ARG A 2 42.85 37.45 -27.40
CA ARG A 2 42.90 36.34 -26.42
C ARG A 2 41.78 36.56 -25.42
N PHE A 3 40.76 35.69 -25.41
CA PHE A 3 39.74 35.72 -24.36
C PHE A 3 40.20 34.84 -23.19
N SER A 4 40.50 35.53 -22.09
CA SER A 4 41.05 35.02 -20.84
C SER A 4 39.93 34.78 -19.84
N SER A 5 39.85 33.56 -19.33
CA SER A 5 39.71 33.22 -17.90
C SER A 5 38.76 34.05 -17.00
N ILE A 6 37.53 34.35 -17.41
CA ILE A 6 36.45 34.66 -16.45
C ILE A 6 35.46 33.50 -16.47
N ALA A 7 35.97 32.42 -15.91
CA ALA A 7 35.26 31.20 -15.62
C ALA A 7 34.28 31.43 -14.46
N VAL A 8 33.05 30.96 -14.68
CA VAL A 8 32.41 30.00 -13.76
C VAL A 8 32.12 30.52 -12.34
N VAL A 9 31.12 31.39 -12.16
CA VAL A 9 30.58 31.66 -10.80
C VAL A 9 29.04 31.79 -10.70
N VAL A 10 28.28 31.90 -11.80
CA VAL A 10 26.84 32.28 -11.71
C VAL A 10 25.89 31.24 -12.33
N CYS A 11 26.10 29.94 -12.09
CA CYS A 11 25.14 28.89 -12.51
C CYS A 11 24.75 27.88 -11.40
N LEU A 12 25.30 27.96 -10.19
CA LEU A 12 25.00 27.00 -9.10
C LEU A 12 24.27 27.68 -7.94
N ALA A 13 22.97 27.93 -8.04
CA ALA A 13 22.20 28.32 -6.84
C ALA A 13 20.68 28.05 -6.85
N ALA A 14 20.07 27.45 -7.88
CA ALA A 14 18.60 27.34 -7.93
C ALA A 14 18.02 26.00 -8.38
N ALA A 15 18.75 24.88 -8.21
CA ALA A 15 18.27 23.54 -8.54
C ALA A 15 18.03 22.63 -7.32
N ALA A 16 17.83 23.22 -6.14
CA ALA A 16 17.64 22.49 -4.89
C ALA A 16 16.32 22.88 -4.21
N ALA A 17 15.19 22.60 -4.85
CA ALA A 17 13.91 22.59 -4.15
C ALA A 17 12.96 21.59 -4.81
N LEU A 18 12.44 20.67 -4.00
CA LEU A 18 11.25 19.85 -4.22
C LEU A 18 11.45 18.51 -4.97
N SER A 19 12.36 17.66 -4.48
CA SER A 19 12.07 16.22 -4.47
C SER A 19 11.11 15.90 -3.32
N ALA A 20 9.91 16.50 -3.33
CA ALA A 20 8.83 16.04 -2.49
C ALA A 20 8.41 14.68 -3.03
N GLY A 21 8.90 13.60 -2.42
CA GLY A 21 8.49 12.24 -2.74
C GLY A 21 6.97 12.14 -2.57
N CYS A 22 6.24 12.10 -3.67
CA CYS A 22 4.81 11.78 -3.64
C CYS A 22 4.68 10.37 -3.11
N ALA A 23 4.31 10.23 -1.84
CA ALA A 23 3.73 9.00 -1.33
C ALA A 23 2.38 8.84 -2.05
N SER A 24 2.39 8.14 -3.18
CA SER A 24 1.20 7.82 -3.96
C SER A 24 0.42 6.71 -3.28
N SER A 25 -0.91 6.81 -3.32
CA SER A 25 -1.78 5.74 -2.86
C SER A 25 -1.51 4.46 -3.67
N ARG A 26 -1.55 3.32 -2.99
CA ARG A 26 -1.38 2.00 -3.59
C ARG A 26 -2.75 1.41 -3.88
N ILE A 27 -2.97 0.97 -5.11
CA ILE A 27 -4.28 0.48 -5.57
C ILE A 27 -4.13 -1.01 -5.88
N ALA A 28 -4.96 -1.83 -5.26
CA ALA A 28 -4.99 -3.25 -5.55
C ALA A 28 -5.65 -3.53 -6.90
N GLN A 29 -5.16 -4.58 -7.58
CA GLN A 29 -5.85 -5.11 -8.76
C GLN A 29 -7.19 -5.71 -8.34
N ASN A 30 -8.28 -5.30 -8.99
CA ASN A 30 -9.60 -5.84 -8.68
C ASN A 30 -9.65 -7.35 -8.91
N LYS A 31 -10.35 -8.07 -8.02
CA LYS A 31 -10.53 -9.51 -8.10
C LYS A 31 -11.99 -9.89 -8.04
N THR A 32 -12.43 -10.63 -9.04
CA THR A 32 -13.78 -11.17 -9.10
C THR A 32 -13.82 -12.58 -8.54
N VAL A 33 -14.73 -12.84 -7.61
CA VAL A 33 -15.04 -14.18 -7.11
C VAL A 33 -16.53 -14.48 -7.19
N GLN A 34 -16.86 -15.76 -7.26
CA GLN A 34 -18.25 -16.23 -7.15
C GLN A 34 -18.45 -16.85 -5.77
N VAL A 35 -19.35 -16.28 -4.98
CA VAL A 35 -19.67 -16.76 -3.62
C VAL A 35 -21.18 -16.81 -3.45
N ALA A 36 -21.70 -17.95 -2.99
CA ALA A 36 -23.14 -18.15 -2.77
C ALA A 36 -24.02 -17.77 -3.99
N GLY A 37 -23.55 -18.06 -5.21
CA GLY A 37 -24.23 -17.73 -6.46
C GLY A 37 -24.17 -16.25 -6.86
N GLN A 38 -23.46 -15.41 -6.11
CA GLN A 38 -23.26 -13.99 -6.39
C GLN A 38 -21.85 -13.74 -6.93
N LYS A 39 -21.74 -12.89 -7.95
CA LYS A 39 -20.47 -12.36 -8.44
C LYS A 39 -20.10 -11.14 -7.60
N LEU A 40 -18.95 -11.18 -6.93
CA LEU A 40 -18.40 -10.09 -6.13
C LEU A 40 -17.07 -9.65 -6.72
N GLU A 41 -16.90 -8.36 -6.95
CA GLU A 41 -15.61 -7.77 -7.34
C GLU A 41 -15.00 -7.04 -6.15
N PHE A 42 -13.89 -7.54 -5.64
CA PHE A 42 -13.15 -6.92 -4.55
C PHE A 42 -12.08 -5.97 -5.08
N GLY A 43 -11.98 -4.80 -4.47
CA GLY A 43 -10.92 -3.82 -4.74
C GLY A 43 -10.38 -3.21 -3.46
N GLY A 44 -9.37 -2.37 -3.58
CA GLY A 44 -8.84 -1.66 -2.43
C GLY A 44 -7.87 -0.55 -2.78
N VAL A 45 -7.77 0.41 -1.87
CA VAL A 45 -6.83 1.53 -1.92
C VAL A 45 -6.18 1.70 -0.55
N TYR A 46 -4.87 1.83 -0.53
CA TYR A 46 -4.08 2.17 0.64
C TYR A 46 -3.45 3.56 0.48
N ASP A 47 -3.71 4.45 1.44
CA ASP A 47 -3.05 5.74 1.55
C ASP A 47 -1.91 5.68 2.59
N PRO A 48 -0.64 5.70 2.14
CA PRO A 48 0.51 5.67 3.03
C PRO A 48 0.67 6.95 3.89
N ARG A 49 -0.01 8.06 3.56
CA ARG A 49 0.06 9.29 4.36
C ARG A 49 -0.73 9.18 5.65
N GLY A 50 -1.92 8.58 5.56
CA GLY A 50 -2.80 8.31 6.70
C GLY A 50 -2.65 6.90 7.29
N ASN A 51 -1.77 6.07 6.73
CA ASN A 51 -1.74 4.62 6.92
C ASN A 51 -3.15 4.01 6.78
N GLU A 52 -3.95 4.53 5.86
CA GLU A 52 -5.37 4.22 5.76
C GLU A 52 -5.62 3.20 4.67
N LEU A 53 -6.42 2.18 4.96
CA LEU A 53 -6.86 1.18 4.02
C LEU A 53 -8.37 1.30 3.82
N SER A 54 -8.79 1.31 2.56
CA SER A 54 -10.19 1.21 2.14
C SER A 54 -10.33 0.01 1.20
N LEU A 55 -11.25 -0.90 1.51
CA LEU A 55 -11.60 -2.05 0.68
C LEU A 55 -13.01 -1.89 0.14
N SER A 56 -13.20 -2.27 -1.11
CA SER A 56 -14.47 -2.14 -1.82
C SER A 56 -14.99 -3.48 -2.31
N VAL A 57 -16.32 -3.55 -2.46
CA VAL A 57 -17.04 -4.66 -3.10
C VAL A 57 -17.95 -4.08 -4.17
N ASN A 58 -17.77 -4.50 -5.41
CA ASN A 58 -18.45 -3.98 -6.61
C ASN A 58 -18.32 -2.45 -6.76
N GLY A 59 -17.17 -1.89 -6.33
CA GLY A 59 -16.91 -0.46 -6.35
C GLY A 59 -17.39 0.31 -5.11
N ASP A 60 -18.25 -0.29 -4.27
CA ASP A 60 -18.72 0.33 -3.04
C ASP A 60 -17.66 0.19 -1.93
N PRO A 61 -17.21 1.26 -1.26
CA PRO A 61 -16.30 1.16 -0.13
C PRO A 61 -17.04 0.58 1.08
N VAL A 62 -16.69 -0.65 1.46
CA VAL A 62 -17.41 -1.41 2.51
C VAL A 62 -16.63 -1.53 3.81
N MET A 63 -15.31 -1.50 3.75
CA MET A 63 -14.43 -1.67 4.92
C MET A 63 -13.37 -0.59 4.88
N ARG A 64 -13.15 0.09 6.00
CA ARG A 64 -12.13 1.13 6.13
C ARG A 64 -11.48 1.07 7.51
N GLY A 65 -10.17 1.29 7.57
CA GLY A 65 -9.42 1.37 8.81
C GLY A 65 -8.05 1.99 8.59
N SER A 66 -7.30 2.19 9.68
CA SER A 66 -5.94 2.69 9.62
C SER A 66 -5.01 1.78 10.43
N PHE A 67 -3.82 1.54 9.91
CA PHE A 67 -2.80 0.78 10.61
C PHE A 67 -2.23 1.62 11.76
N PRO A 68 -2.27 1.11 13.01
CA PRO A 68 -1.60 1.77 14.11
C PRO A 68 -0.09 1.87 13.86
N PRO A 69 0.60 2.85 14.47
CA PRO A 69 2.05 2.95 14.37
C PRO A 69 2.75 1.63 14.73
N TYR A 70 3.68 1.20 13.89
CA TYR A 70 4.48 -0.04 14.08
C TYR A 70 3.67 -1.34 14.12
N THR A 71 2.39 -1.31 13.78
CA THR A 71 1.52 -2.49 13.74
C THR A 71 1.16 -2.76 12.28
N PRO A 72 1.80 -3.76 11.63
CA PRO A 72 1.59 -4.02 10.20
C PRO A 72 0.30 -4.78 9.91
N THR A 73 -0.47 -5.15 10.93
CA THR A 73 -1.69 -5.95 10.78
C THR A 73 -2.95 -5.10 10.99
N LEU A 74 -3.96 -5.32 10.15
CA LEU A 74 -5.27 -4.69 10.29
C LEU A 74 -6.35 -5.71 9.91
N ASN A 75 -7.29 -5.94 10.81
CA ASN A 75 -8.42 -6.84 10.57
C ASN A 75 -9.69 -6.00 10.42
N LEU A 76 -10.41 -6.20 9.33
CA LEU A 76 -11.64 -5.49 9.01
C LEU A 76 -12.80 -6.50 8.85
N ASN A 77 -14.00 -6.07 9.20
CA ASN A 77 -15.23 -6.83 9.02
C ASN A 77 -16.32 -5.88 8.53
N ALA A 78 -17.13 -6.35 7.59
CA ALA A 78 -18.36 -5.69 7.18
C ALA A 78 -19.42 -6.72 6.76
N GLN A 79 -20.67 -6.28 6.73
CA GLN A 79 -21.76 -7.04 6.15
C GLN A 79 -22.12 -6.44 4.78
N TYR A 80 -22.08 -7.24 3.72
CA TYR A 80 -22.41 -6.80 2.36
C TYR A 80 -23.47 -7.71 1.76
N ARG A 81 -24.66 -7.16 1.46
CA ARG A 81 -25.80 -7.90 0.89
C ARG A 81 -26.12 -9.21 1.65
N GLY A 82 -26.04 -9.16 2.98
CA GLY A 82 -26.28 -10.31 3.86
C GLY A 82 -25.11 -11.30 4.00
N LEU A 83 -23.97 -11.05 3.35
CA LEU A 83 -22.75 -11.83 3.50
C LEU A 83 -21.82 -11.18 4.53
N ASP A 84 -21.28 -11.98 5.45
CA ASP A 84 -20.17 -11.57 6.33
C ASP A 84 -18.87 -11.58 5.53
N VAL A 85 -18.30 -10.39 5.32
CA VAL A 85 -17.06 -10.16 4.60
C VAL A 85 -16.01 -9.69 5.59
N ARG A 86 -14.86 -10.37 5.63
CA ARG A 86 -13.72 -9.98 6.48
C ARG A 86 -12.48 -9.80 5.62
N ALA A 87 -11.57 -8.97 6.11
CA ALA A 87 -10.25 -8.82 5.54
C ALA A 87 -9.21 -8.92 6.64
N GLU A 88 -8.24 -9.82 6.47
CA GLU A 88 -7.05 -9.93 7.29
C GLU A 88 -5.87 -9.36 6.51
N CYS A 89 -5.41 -8.18 6.90
CA CYS A 89 -4.41 -7.43 6.14
C CYS A 89 -3.06 -7.40 6.85
N TYR A 90 -1.99 -7.55 6.07
CA TYR A 90 -0.61 -7.38 6.49
C TYR A 90 0.12 -6.45 5.53
N PHE A 91 0.59 -5.30 6.04
CA PHE A 91 1.30 -4.28 5.28
C PHE A 91 2.71 -4.13 5.85
N GLY A 92 3.66 -4.84 5.25
CA GLY A 92 5.08 -4.72 5.61
C GLY A 92 5.62 -3.31 5.39
N SER A 93 5.00 -2.54 4.51
CA SER A 93 5.35 -1.13 4.29
C SER A 93 5.12 -0.22 5.49
N VAL A 94 4.21 -0.58 6.41
CA VAL A 94 3.99 0.13 7.68
C VAL A 94 5.25 0.08 8.57
N LEU A 95 6.04 -0.99 8.47
CA LEU A 95 7.31 -1.12 9.18
C LEU A 95 8.46 -0.43 8.42
N GLY A 96 8.45 -0.49 7.09
CA GLY A 96 9.50 0.07 6.23
C GLY A 96 9.48 1.60 6.11
N SER A 97 8.32 2.24 6.25
CA SER A 97 8.11 3.69 6.04
C SER A 97 8.75 4.59 7.10
N LYS A 98 9.30 4.04 8.20
CA LYS A 98 9.94 4.81 9.29
C LYS A 98 11.47 4.67 9.39
N GLY A 99 12.10 4.17 8.33
CA GLY A 99 13.54 4.18 8.02
C GLY A 99 14.53 4.64 9.12
N GLY A 100 15.07 3.68 9.85
CA GLY A 100 16.32 3.82 10.60
C GLY A 100 16.76 2.43 11.06
N VAL A 101 17.94 1.98 10.66
CA VAL A 101 18.54 0.64 10.91
C VAL A 101 17.81 -0.60 10.34
N VAL A 102 16.47 -0.62 10.26
CA VAL A 102 15.70 -1.79 9.78
C VAL A 102 15.72 -1.95 8.25
N GLY A 103 15.93 -0.86 7.49
CA GLY A 103 15.88 -0.88 6.01
C GLY A 103 16.97 -1.71 5.33
N ILE A 104 18.15 -1.85 5.96
CA ILE A 104 19.28 -2.60 5.39
C ILE A 104 19.10 -4.11 5.61
N VAL A 105 18.53 -4.50 6.75
CA VAL A 105 18.22 -5.90 7.08
C VAL A 105 16.93 -6.36 6.41
N ALA A 106 15.94 -5.48 6.27
CA ALA A 106 14.73 -5.74 5.51
C ALA A 106 15.02 -6.03 4.03
N GLY A 107 16.00 -5.35 3.42
CA GLY A 107 16.42 -5.61 2.03
C GLY A 107 16.99 -7.02 1.80
N ALA A 108 17.66 -7.59 2.79
CA ALA A 108 18.22 -8.96 2.72
C ALA A 108 17.18 -10.05 3.01
N VAL A 109 16.13 -9.75 3.79
CA VAL A 109 15.02 -10.69 4.04
C VAL A 109 13.95 -10.60 2.93
N GLN A 110 13.76 -9.42 2.32
CA GLN A 110 12.89 -9.21 1.16
C GLN A 110 13.34 -9.96 -0.11
N SER A 111 14.65 -10.22 -0.28
CA SER A 111 15.17 -10.96 -1.43
C SER A 111 15.01 -12.48 -1.30
N ALA A 112 14.91 -13.01 -0.08
CA ALA A 112 14.77 -14.45 0.19
C ALA A 112 13.30 -14.92 0.24
N HIS A 113 12.36 -14.04 0.59
CA HIS A 113 10.93 -14.32 0.57
C HIS A 113 10.24 -13.43 -0.47
N SER A 114 9.95 -13.98 -1.65
CA SER A 114 9.18 -13.35 -2.73
C SER A 114 7.70 -13.03 -2.37
N LYS A 115 7.40 -12.69 -1.11
CA LYS A 115 6.08 -12.36 -0.54
C LYS A 115 6.16 -11.21 0.49
N ALA A 116 6.94 -10.18 0.20
CA ALA A 116 6.99 -8.95 1.00
C ALA A 116 6.15 -7.82 0.38
N GLY A 117 4.94 -8.17 -0.09
CA GLY A 117 3.95 -7.23 -0.61
C GLY A 117 2.87 -6.95 0.42
N ASP A 118 2.39 -5.72 0.45
CA ASP A 118 1.22 -5.37 1.23
C ASP A 118 0.01 -6.18 0.71
N LYS A 119 -0.72 -6.83 1.60
CA LYS A 119 -1.72 -7.83 1.23
C LYS A 119 -2.91 -7.81 2.16
N CYS A 120 -4.09 -8.14 1.63
CA CYS A 120 -5.27 -8.52 2.41
C CYS A 120 -5.81 -9.88 1.96
N ASP A 121 -5.99 -10.81 2.89
CA ASP A 121 -6.78 -12.02 2.69
C ASP A 121 -8.25 -11.72 2.93
N LEU A 122 -9.08 -11.99 1.93
CA LEU A 122 -10.52 -11.74 1.97
C LEU A 122 -11.24 -13.01 2.36
N HIS A 123 -12.12 -12.91 3.35
CA HIS A 123 -12.94 -14.01 3.82
C HIS A 123 -14.41 -13.70 3.58
N VAL A 124 -15.14 -14.69 3.07
CA VAL A 124 -16.60 -14.62 2.99
C VAL A 124 -17.18 -15.90 3.59
N GLY A 125 -18.09 -15.76 4.56
CA GLY A 125 -18.64 -16.93 5.27
C GLY A 125 -17.57 -17.74 6.00
N GLY A 126 -16.55 -17.08 6.54
CA GLY A 126 -15.47 -17.69 7.33
C GLY A 126 -14.38 -18.41 6.54
N LYS A 127 -14.43 -18.41 5.20
CA LYS A 127 -13.41 -19.02 4.33
C LYS A 127 -12.66 -17.95 3.56
N VAL A 128 -11.35 -18.11 3.39
CA VAL A 128 -10.56 -17.29 2.47
C VAL A 128 -11.06 -17.54 1.05
N VAL A 129 -11.48 -16.48 0.36
CA VAL A 129 -11.98 -16.56 -1.02
C VAL A 129 -10.98 -15.98 -2.02
N GLU A 130 -10.15 -15.02 -1.61
CA GLU A 130 -9.16 -14.37 -2.47
C GLU A 130 -8.16 -13.54 -1.66
N SER A 131 -7.03 -13.16 -2.29
CA SER A 131 -6.08 -12.18 -1.74
C SER A 131 -5.97 -10.93 -2.64
N LEU A 132 -6.04 -9.75 -2.04
CA LEU A 132 -5.65 -8.49 -2.69
C LEU A 132 -4.19 -8.16 -2.36
N TYR A 133 -3.46 -7.65 -3.36
CA TYR A 133 -2.08 -7.20 -3.23
C TYR A 133 -1.98 -5.73 -3.60
N PHE A 134 -1.20 -4.96 -2.84
CA PHE A 134 -1.06 -3.51 -2.91
C PHE A 134 0.39 -3.08 -3.15
#